data_AF-A0A1B8AAF5-F1
#
_entry.id   AF-A0A1B8AAF5-F1
#
_cell.length_a   1.000
_cell.length_b   1.000
_cell.length_c   1.000
_cell.angle_alpha   90.00
_cell.angle_beta   90.00
_cell.angle_gamma   90.00
#
_symmetry.space_group_name_H-M   'P 1'
#
loop_
_entity.id
_entity.type
_entity.pdbx_description
1 polymer ?
#
loop_
_entity_poly.entity_id
_entity_poly.type
_entity_poly.pdbx_seq_one_letter_code
_entity_poly.pdbx_strand_id
1 'polypeptide(L)'
;MPSQSNLRAAQAVVLSRQRLRRGLNRDAAGRRKKPLTLRAAEARYAGSARASIGRIVKRLEAANTVDYEDVVVEQPIQESIISRPLSKEGGGKKLNNTHTIKDIKAHAIRSTVVDPKMGRPRQLTDEEEEAIVCYIIWMEKSGLPASKWEIEDAALTLRRRRDPDARPVSKMWYSRFRDDHPELAKSILKSREASRAEYEEGGVDDTKEWFQRLSDVMTKYNIGASETWNADEAGVRV
;
A
#
# COMPACT_ATOMS: atom_id res chain seq x y z
N MET A 1 -8.47 24.59 22.26
CA MET A 1 -7.85 23.28 22.57
C MET A 1 -8.73 22.52 23.54
N PRO A 2 -9.04 21.23 23.32
CA PRO A 2 -9.76 20.42 24.32
C PRO A 2 -8.94 20.29 25.60
N SER A 3 -9.62 20.22 26.75
CA SER A 3 -8.93 20.08 28.04
C SER A 3 -8.17 18.77 28.13
N GLN A 4 -7.07 18.78 28.88
CA GLN A 4 -6.24 17.59 29.12
C GLN A 4 -7.05 16.42 29.73
N SER A 5 -8.05 16.73 30.58
CA SER A 5 -9.00 15.75 31.12
C SER A 5 -9.81 15.04 30.03
N ASN A 6 -10.28 15.78 29.01
CA ASN A 6 -11.05 15.24 27.89
C ASN A 6 -10.18 14.37 26.97
N LEU A 7 -8.91 14.76 26.77
CA LEU A 7 -7.96 14.00 25.96
C LEU A 7 -7.66 12.64 26.59
N ARG A 8 -7.24 12.61 27.86
CA ARG A 8 -6.96 11.37 28.58
C ARG A 8 -8.17 10.43 28.63
N ALA A 9 -9.37 10.99 28.84
CA ALA A 9 -10.61 10.21 28.84
C ALA A 9 -10.92 9.59 27.47
N ALA A 10 -10.70 10.35 26.38
CA ALA A 10 -10.90 9.85 25.02
C ALA A 10 -9.90 8.75 24.64
N GLN A 11 -8.61 8.95 24.95
CA GLN A 11 -7.55 7.97 24.71
C GLN A 11 -7.84 6.63 25.40
N ALA A 12 -8.27 6.67 26.67
CA ALA A 12 -8.64 5.48 27.43
C ALA A 12 -9.79 4.69 26.78
N VAL A 13 -10.77 5.38 26.19
CA VAL A 13 -11.87 4.75 25.45
C VAL A 13 -11.38 4.08 24.17
N VAL A 14 -10.54 4.76 23.39
CA VAL A 14 -9.97 4.22 22.13
C VAL A 14 -9.11 2.99 22.41
N LEU A 15 -8.21 3.06 23.38
CA LEU A 15 -7.38 1.92 23.81
C LEU A 15 -8.22 0.73 24.25
N SER A 16 -9.31 0.97 24.98
CA SER A 16 -10.21 -0.10 25.43
C SER A 16 -10.90 -0.81 24.25
N ARG A 17 -11.29 -0.06 23.22
CA ARG A 17 -11.89 -0.61 21.98
C ARG A 17 -10.86 -1.35 21.13
N GLN A 18 -9.63 -0.83 21.02
CA GLN A 18 -8.53 -1.52 20.33
C GLN A 18 -8.17 -2.85 21.00
N ARG A 19 -8.10 -2.89 22.34
CA ARG A 19 -7.90 -4.14 23.09
C ARG A 19 -8.99 -5.17 22.82
N LEU A 20 -10.26 -4.73 22.70
CA LEU A 20 -11.36 -5.62 22.31
C LEU A 20 -11.15 -6.19 20.90
N ARG A 21 -10.80 -5.36 19.92
CA ARG A 21 -10.52 -5.81 18.54
C ARG A 21 -9.38 -6.84 18.49
N ARG A 22 -8.36 -6.68 19.34
CA ARG A 22 -7.22 -7.60 19.46
C ARG A 22 -7.48 -8.81 20.35
N GLY A 23 -8.70 -9.00 20.87
CA GLY A 23 -9.04 -10.12 21.76
C GLY A 23 -8.45 -10.04 23.17
N LEU A 24 -7.76 -8.94 23.52
CA LEU A 24 -7.08 -8.70 24.80
C LEU A 24 -8.02 -8.10 25.86
N ASN A 25 -9.31 -8.40 25.78
CA ASN A 25 -10.33 -7.88 26.68
C ASN A 25 -10.83 -8.96 27.65
N ARG A 26 -9.88 -9.56 28.37
CA ARG A 26 -10.15 -10.49 29.48
C ARG A 26 -9.68 -9.87 30.79
N ASP A 27 -10.40 -10.13 31.88
CA ASP A 27 -9.97 -9.76 33.21
C ASP A 27 -9.07 -10.81 33.86
N ALA A 28 -8.57 -10.53 35.06
CA ALA A 28 -7.72 -11.47 35.81
C ALA A 28 -8.41 -12.82 36.10
N ALA A 29 -9.74 -12.89 35.98
CA ALA A 29 -10.52 -14.12 36.09
C ALA A 29 -10.89 -14.72 34.71
N GLY A 30 -10.30 -14.24 33.62
CA GLY A 30 -10.53 -14.73 32.26
C GLY A 30 -11.86 -14.30 31.62
N ARG A 31 -12.69 -13.50 32.31
CA ARG A 31 -14.01 -13.07 31.82
C ARG A 31 -13.87 -11.96 30.78
N ARG A 32 -14.67 -12.05 29.70
CA ARG A 32 -14.73 -11.02 28.66
C ARG A 32 -15.27 -9.71 29.25
N LYS A 33 -14.49 -8.63 29.18
CA LYS A 33 -14.95 -7.30 29.60
C LYS A 33 -15.51 -6.52 28.40
N LYS A 34 -16.45 -5.63 28.68
CA LYS A 34 -16.97 -4.68 27.67
C LYS A 34 -16.00 -3.50 27.55
N PRO A 35 -15.89 -2.87 26.37
CA PRO A 35 -15.04 -1.70 26.21
C PRO A 35 -15.55 -0.53 27.06
N LEU A 36 -14.65 0.36 27.47
CA LEU A 36 -14.97 1.51 28.30
C LEU A 36 -16.00 2.40 27.60
N THR A 37 -17.11 2.65 28.27
CA THR A 37 -18.18 3.50 27.75
C THR A 37 -17.85 4.98 27.98
N LEU A 38 -18.43 5.88 27.19
CA LEU A 38 -18.21 7.32 27.36
C LEU A 38 -18.70 7.84 28.73
N ARG A 39 -19.75 7.24 29.30
CA ARG A 39 -20.26 7.54 30.65
C ARG A 39 -19.27 7.08 31.72
N ALA A 40 -18.70 5.88 31.56
CA ALA A 40 -17.68 5.37 32.47
C ALA A 40 -16.35 6.14 32.37
N ALA A 41 -16.02 6.66 31.18
CA ALA A 41 -14.86 7.53 30.99
C ALA A 41 -15.05 8.88 31.69
N GLU A 42 -16.20 9.53 31.51
CA GLU A 42 -16.54 10.78 32.20
C GLU A 42 -16.45 10.65 33.73
N ALA A 43 -16.97 9.56 34.28
CA ALA A 43 -16.90 9.29 35.72
C ALA A 43 -15.47 9.01 36.24
N ARG A 44 -14.57 8.51 35.40
CA ARG A 44 -13.17 8.19 35.78
C ARG A 44 -12.23 9.38 35.70
N TYR A 45 -12.55 10.36 34.86
CA TYR A 45 -11.70 11.52 34.62
C TYR A 45 -12.47 12.79 34.98
N ALA A 46 -12.27 13.28 36.21
CA ALA A 46 -12.92 14.49 36.70
C ALA A 46 -12.60 15.71 35.80
N GLY A 47 -13.61 16.54 35.57
CA GLY A 47 -13.50 17.70 34.67
C GLY A 47 -13.47 17.34 33.18
N SER A 48 -13.84 16.10 32.81
CA SER A 48 -14.12 15.72 31.43
C SER A 48 -15.62 15.80 31.15
N ALA A 49 -16.00 16.10 29.90
CA ALA A 49 -17.38 16.23 29.46
C ALA A 49 -17.67 15.20 28.36
N ARG A 50 -18.67 14.36 28.57
CA ARG A 50 -19.01 13.24 27.67
C ARG A 50 -19.17 13.63 26.20
N ALA A 51 -19.75 14.79 25.91
CA ALA A 51 -19.89 15.28 24.53
C ALA A 51 -18.53 15.57 23.88
N SER A 52 -17.60 16.18 24.63
CA SER A 52 -16.25 16.47 24.16
C SER A 52 -15.42 15.20 23.98
N ILE A 53 -15.49 14.26 24.93
CA ILE A 53 -14.88 12.92 24.80
C ILE A 53 -15.37 12.24 23.52
N GLY A 54 -16.68 12.25 23.27
CA GLY A 54 -17.27 11.63 22.08
C GLY A 54 -16.74 12.21 20.76
N ARG A 55 -16.59 13.54 20.67
CA ARG A 55 -16.01 14.20 19.48
C ARG A 55 -14.55 13.82 19.28
N ILE A 56 -13.76 13.77 20.35
CA ILE A 56 -12.33 13.44 20.30
C ILE A 56 -12.14 11.96 19.94
N VAL A 57 -12.89 11.05 20.56
CA VAL A 57 -12.87 9.62 20.22
C VAL A 57 -13.20 9.40 18.74
N LYS A 58 -14.20 10.10 18.19
CA LYS A 58 -14.53 10.00 16.77
C LYS A 58 -13.36 10.41 15.87
N ARG A 59 -12.63 11.47 16.23
CA ARG A 59 -11.44 11.93 15.49
C ARG A 59 -10.28 10.94 15.61
N LEU A 60 -9.96 10.48 16.82
CA LEU A 60 -8.90 9.50 17.08
C LEU A 60 -9.16 8.16 16.36
N GLU A 61 -10.40 7.68 16.38
CA GLU A 61 -10.78 6.45 15.66
C GLU A 61 -10.73 6.63 14.14
N ALA A 62 -11.04 7.82 13.62
CA ALA A 62 -10.93 8.12 12.20
C ALA A 62 -9.47 8.21 11.74
N ALA A 63 -8.59 8.77 12.56
CA ALA A 63 -7.15 8.81 12.33
C ALA A 63 -6.46 7.46 12.61
N ASN A 64 -7.16 6.51 13.24
CA ASN A 64 -6.59 5.26 13.77
C ASN A 64 -5.40 5.50 14.72
N THR A 65 -5.37 6.66 15.39
CA THR A 65 -4.34 7.03 16.36
C THR A 65 -4.91 7.03 17.78
N VAL A 66 -4.01 6.93 18.75
CA VAL A 66 -4.34 7.20 20.16
C VAL A 66 -3.78 8.56 20.57
N ASP A 67 -2.81 9.11 19.83
CA ASP A 67 -2.25 10.41 20.13
C ASP A 67 -3.12 11.54 19.55
N TYR A 68 -3.41 12.53 20.39
CA TYR A 68 -4.21 13.68 19.98
C TYR A 68 -3.36 14.73 19.27
N GLU A 69 -2.06 14.78 19.57
CA GLU A 69 -1.13 15.72 18.92
C GLU A 69 -1.01 15.44 17.41
N ASP A 70 -1.16 14.18 16.99
CA ASP A 70 -1.24 13.77 15.57
C ASP A 70 -2.48 14.31 14.85
N VAL A 71 -3.47 14.84 15.58
CA VAL A 71 -4.74 15.36 15.07
C VAL A 71 -4.78 16.90 15.08
N VAL A 72 -3.82 17.57 15.74
CA VAL A 72 -3.80 19.05 15.94
C VAL A 72 -3.13 19.81 14.80
N VAL A 73 -2.41 19.13 13.90
CA VAL A 73 -1.62 19.78 12.82
C VAL A 73 -2.48 20.46 11.73
N GLU A 74 -3.81 20.30 11.75
CA GLU A 74 -4.71 21.00 10.82
C GLU A 74 -5.56 22.08 11.53
N GLN A 75 -5.01 23.30 11.59
CA GLN A 75 -5.80 24.52 11.65
C GLN A 75 -5.32 25.44 10.51
N PRO A 76 -6.07 25.58 9.40
CA PRO A 76 -5.79 26.64 8.44
C PRO A 76 -6.17 27.99 9.07
N ILE A 77 -5.32 28.98 8.81
CA ILE A 77 -5.48 30.38 9.22
C ILE A 77 -6.83 30.90 8.70
N GLN A 78 -7.56 31.63 9.54
CA GLN A 78 -8.79 32.32 9.15
C GLN A 78 -8.47 33.46 8.18
N GLU A 79 -8.81 33.29 6.91
CA GLU A 79 -9.04 34.42 6.01
C GLU A 79 -10.54 34.67 5.87
N SER A 80 -11.01 35.57 6.71
CA SER A 80 -12.13 36.44 6.38
C SER A 80 -11.75 37.30 5.17
N ILE A 81 -12.69 37.47 4.22
CA ILE A 81 -13.00 38.67 3.40
C ILE A 81 -13.28 38.32 1.92
N ILE A 82 -14.48 38.74 1.44
CA ILE A 82 -14.96 38.91 0.04
C ILE A 82 -15.32 37.58 -0.69
N SER A 83 -16.52 37.31 -1.22
CA SER A 83 -17.77 38.05 -1.39
C SER A 83 -18.90 37.07 -1.74
N ARG A 84 -20.11 37.34 -1.23
CA ARG A 84 -21.38 36.83 -1.76
C ARG A 84 -21.54 37.34 -3.21
N PRO A 85 -22.23 36.62 -4.13
CA PRO A 85 -23.67 36.87 -4.22
C PRO A 85 -24.58 35.68 -4.65
N LEU A 86 -25.83 35.82 -4.17
CA LEU A 86 -27.14 35.59 -4.82
C LEU A 86 -27.56 34.19 -5.33
N SER A 87 -28.58 33.69 -4.61
CA SER A 87 -29.68 32.82 -5.01
C SER A 87 -30.10 32.91 -6.49
N LYS A 88 -30.42 31.77 -7.11
CA LYS A 88 -31.73 31.50 -7.72
C LYS A 88 -31.93 30.02 -8.07
N GLU A 89 -33.21 29.66 -8.03
CA GLU A 89 -33.84 28.36 -8.18
C GLU A 89 -33.71 27.74 -9.58
N GLY A 90 -33.90 26.42 -9.64
CA GLY A 90 -34.86 25.82 -10.57
C GLY A 90 -34.35 25.19 -11.86
N GLY A 91 -34.79 23.94 -12.09
CA GLY A 91 -35.21 23.45 -13.40
C GLY A 91 -34.13 22.88 -14.31
N GLY A 92 -34.12 21.54 -14.45
CA GLY A 92 -33.29 20.85 -15.44
C GLY A 92 -33.74 21.07 -16.89
N LYS A 93 -32.87 20.70 -17.83
CA LYS A 93 -33.20 20.19 -19.18
C LYS A 93 -31.95 19.57 -19.81
N LYS A 94 -32.07 18.31 -20.23
CA LYS A 94 -31.15 17.65 -21.16
C LYS A 94 -31.31 18.30 -22.54
N LEU A 95 -30.20 18.67 -23.19
CA LEU A 95 -30.14 18.78 -24.65
C LEU A 95 -28.77 18.27 -25.13
N ASN A 96 -28.85 17.09 -25.72
CA ASN A 96 -27.98 16.50 -26.73
C ASN A 96 -27.85 17.42 -27.96
N ASN A 97 -26.65 17.55 -28.52
CA ASN A 97 -26.46 17.52 -29.97
C ASN A 97 -24.98 17.36 -30.37
N THR A 98 -24.74 16.27 -31.11
CA THR A 98 -23.60 16.00 -31.97
C THR A 98 -23.64 16.95 -33.16
N HIS A 99 -22.53 17.64 -33.49
CA HIS A 99 -22.13 17.96 -34.86
C HIS A 99 -20.62 18.29 -34.88
N THR A 100 -19.90 17.64 -35.80
CA THR A 100 -18.62 18.07 -36.41
C THR A 100 -17.39 18.25 -35.52
N ILE A 101 -16.75 17.14 -35.14
CA ILE A 101 -15.29 17.05 -34.94
C ILE A 101 -14.73 16.05 -35.96
N LYS A 102 -15.05 16.24 -37.26
CA LYS A 102 -14.47 15.44 -38.33
C LYS A 102 -13.30 16.14 -39.05
N ASP A 103 -13.02 17.40 -38.75
CA ASP A 103 -12.18 18.21 -39.65
C ASP A 103 -10.87 18.76 -39.06
N ILE A 104 -10.37 18.24 -37.93
CA ILE A 104 -9.05 18.64 -37.39
C ILE A 104 -8.16 17.42 -37.13
N LYS A 105 -8.12 16.49 -38.10
CA LYS A 105 -7.06 15.48 -38.20
C LYS A 105 -6.39 15.55 -39.58
N ALA A 106 -5.55 16.56 -39.75
CA ALA A 106 -4.39 16.58 -40.66
C ALA A 106 -3.62 17.86 -40.27
N HIS A 107 -2.45 17.84 -39.65
CA HIS A 107 -1.19 17.39 -40.23
C HIS A 107 -0.19 16.99 -39.12
N ALA A 108 0.30 15.75 -39.23
CA ALA A 108 1.65 15.27 -38.90
C ALA A 108 2.41 15.84 -37.67
N ILE A 109 2.39 15.09 -36.57
CA ILE A 109 3.62 14.69 -35.85
C ILE A 109 3.47 13.19 -35.53
N ARG A 110 4.29 12.35 -36.17
CA ARG A 110 4.46 10.94 -35.81
C ARG A 110 5.17 10.86 -34.46
N SER A 111 4.42 10.99 -33.37
CA SER A 111 4.78 10.38 -32.10
C SER A 111 3.90 9.14 -31.93
N THR A 112 4.48 8.08 -31.39
CA THR A 112 3.83 6.80 -31.13
C THR A 112 2.60 7.00 -30.24
N VAL A 113 1.42 7.08 -30.85
CA VAL A 113 0.16 7.19 -30.14
C VAL A 113 -0.10 5.84 -29.49
N VAL A 114 0.19 5.74 -28.19
CA VAL A 114 -0.42 4.72 -27.34
C VAL A 114 -1.92 4.99 -27.41
N ASP A 115 -2.71 4.06 -27.95
CA ASP A 115 -4.15 4.23 -28.04
C ASP A 115 -4.71 4.57 -26.65
N PRO A 116 -5.47 5.67 -26.47
CA PRO A 116 -6.03 5.98 -25.16
C PRO A 116 -6.98 4.84 -24.78
N LYS A 117 -6.65 4.07 -23.72
CA LYS A 117 -7.50 2.98 -23.22
C LYS A 117 -8.89 3.56 -22.95
N MET A 118 -9.82 3.32 -23.89
CA MET A 118 -11.14 3.93 -23.90
C MET A 118 -12.01 3.22 -22.86
N GLY A 119 -12.13 3.82 -21.68
CA GLY A 119 -12.84 3.28 -20.53
C GLY A 119 -13.15 4.35 -19.50
N ARG A 120 -13.81 3.95 -18.39
CA ARG A 120 -14.03 4.83 -17.24
C ARG A 120 -12.68 5.42 -16.80
N PRO A 121 -12.60 6.72 -16.46
CA PRO A 121 -11.36 7.33 -16.00
C PRO A 121 -10.72 6.49 -14.89
N ARG A 122 -9.42 6.24 -15.05
CA ARG A 122 -8.62 5.49 -14.09
C ARG A 122 -8.63 6.20 -12.74
N GLN A 123 -8.46 5.44 -11.66
CA GLN A 123 -8.45 6.02 -10.31
C GLN A 123 -7.15 6.78 -10.02
N LEU A 124 -6.09 6.46 -10.76
CA LEU A 124 -4.76 7.07 -10.71
C LEU A 124 -4.43 7.67 -12.07
N THR A 125 -3.60 8.70 -12.08
CA THR A 125 -2.96 9.20 -13.30
C THR A 125 -1.85 8.25 -13.74
N ASP A 126 -1.43 8.34 -15.00
CA ASP A 126 -0.36 7.49 -15.52
C ASP A 126 0.95 7.70 -14.73
N GLU A 127 1.25 8.93 -14.30
CA GLU A 127 2.40 9.24 -13.44
C GLU A 127 2.30 8.61 -12.04
N GLU A 128 1.10 8.60 -11.45
CA GLU A 128 0.85 7.96 -10.15
C GLU A 128 0.96 6.43 -10.26
N GLU A 129 0.49 5.86 -11.37
CA GLU A 129 0.56 4.43 -11.66
C GLU A 129 2.02 4.00 -11.90
N GLU A 130 2.80 4.77 -12.66
CA GLU A 130 4.25 4.60 -12.86
C GLU A 130 5.03 4.67 -11.53
N ALA A 131 4.69 5.61 -10.65
CA ALA A 131 5.35 5.74 -9.35
C ALA A 131 5.15 4.48 -8.47
N ILE A 132 3.97 3.85 -8.55
CA ILE A 132 3.69 2.60 -7.84
C ILE A 132 4.48 1.45 -8.43
N VAL A 133 4.58 1.36 -9.76
CA VAL A 133 5.41 0.36 -10.45
C VAL A 133 6.86 0.47 -10.00
N CYS A 134 7.42 1.69 -10.00
CA CYS A 134 8.78 1.96 -9.54
C CYS A 134 8.99 1.56 -8.08
N TYR A 135 8.03 1.87 -7.20
CA TYR A 135 8.07 1.48 -5.79
C TYR A 135 8.10 -0.04 -5.62
N ILE A 136 7.28 -0.78 -6.36
CA ILE A 136 7.23 -2.26 -6.28
C ILE A 136 8.56 -2.87 -6.75
N ILE A 137 9.11 -2.40 -7.86
CA ILE A 137 10.40 -2.87 -8.39
C ILE A 137 11.53 -2.59 -7.40
N TRP A 138 11.54 -1.40 -6.78
CA TRP A 138 12.53 -1.05 -5.76
C TRP A 138 12.44 -1.96 -4.53
N MET A 139 11.22 -2.18 -4.03
CA MET A 139 10.95 -3.10 -2.92
C MET A 139 11.44 -4.52 -3.24
N GLU A 140 11.16 -5.03 -4.44
CA GLU A 140 11.64 -6.34 -4.89
C GLU A 140 13.18 -6.41 -4.96
N LYS A 141 13.84 -5.40 -5.55
CA LYS A 141 15.31 -5.33 -5.63
C LYS A 141 15.98 -5.22 -4.27
N SER A 142 15.30 -4.64 -3.28
CA SER A 142 15.81 -4.55 -1.90
C SER A 142 15.68 -5.85 -1.11
N GLY A 143 15.05 -6.89 -1.69
CA GLY A 143 14.77 -8.16 -1.02
C GLY A 143 13.56 -8.13 -0.09
N LEU A 144 12.81 -7.02 -0.06
CA LEU A 144 11.61 -6.82 0.75
C LEU A 144 10.42 -6.53 -0.17
N PRO A 145 9.85 -7.54 -0.85
CA PRO A 145 8.78 -7.31 -1.81
C PRO A 145 7.53 -6.72 -1.14
N ALA A 146 6.94 -5.69 -1.76
CA ALA A 146 5.76 -5.03 -1.24
C ALA A 146 4.54 -5.96 -1.23
N SER A 147 3.83 -5.99 -0.11
CA SER A 147 2.57 -6.71 0.01
C SER A 147 1.44 -5.98 -0.73
N LYS A 148 0.37 -6.70 -1.07
CA LYS A 148 -0.82 -6.12 -1.71
C LYS A 148 -1.37 -4.92 -0.95
N TRP A 149 -1.42 -5.00 0.38
CA TRP A 149 -1.97 -3.94 1.22
C TRP A 149 -1.10 -2.68 1.17
N GLU A 150 0.22 -2.83 1.20
CA GLU A 150 1.16 -1.70 1.07
C GLU A 150 1.05 -1.03 -0.30
N ILE A 151 0.81 -1.82 -1.36
CA ILE A 151 0.60 -1.28 -2.71
C ILE A 151 -0.72 -0.49 -2.79
N GLU A 152 -1.80 -1.02 -2.22
CA GLU A 152 -3.09 -0.31 -2.15
C GLU A 152 -3.02 0.95 -1.28
N ASP A 153 -2.22 0.92 -0.21
CA ASP A 153 -2.01 2.06 0.69
C ASP A 153 -1.11 3.14 0.06
N ALA A 154 -0.06 2.75 -0.67
CA ALA A 154 0.75 3.66 -1.48
C ALA A 154 -0.10 4.36 -2.55
N ALA A 155 -0.97 3.60 -3.23
CA ALA A 155 -1.92 4.15 -4.19
C ALA A 155 -2.92 5.12 -3.56
N LEU A 156 -3.43 4.80 -2.37
CA LEU A 156 -4.29 5.69 -1.61
C LEU A 156 -3.56 6.95 -1.16
N THR A 157 -2.30 6.84 -0.76
CA THR A 157 -1.45 7.96 -0.35
C THR A 157 -1.27 8.95 -1.49
N LEU A 158 -0.98 8.48 -2.70
CA LEU A 158 -0.89 9.34 -3.89
C LEU A 158 -2.22 10.04 -4.17
N ARG A 159 -3.34 9.31 -4.11
CA ARG A 159 -4.68 9.88 -4.31
C ARG A 159 -5.04 10.94 -3.25
N ARG A 160 -4.65 10.73 -2.00
CA ARG A 160 -4.88 11.69 -0.90
C ARG A 160 -4.10 12.99 -1.04
N ARG A 161 -2.95 12.94 -1.69
CA ARG A 161 -2.18 14.16 -2.01
C ARG A 161 -2.92 15.06 -3.00
N ARG A 162 -3.71 14.49 -3.92
CA ARG A 162 -4.55 15.23 -4.87
C ARG A 162 -5.91 15.60 -4.31
N ASP A 163 -6.55 14.66 -3.61
CA ASP A 163 -7.88 14.82 -3.01
C ASP A 163 -7.85 14.25 -1.59
N PRO A 164 -7.81 15.11 -0.56
CA PRO A 164 -7.75 14.68 0.85
C PRO A 164 -8.88 13.73 1.26
N ASP A 165 -10.05 13.83 0.62
CA ASP A 165 -11.22 12.97 0.88
C ASP A 165 -11.26 11.72 -0.02
N ALA A 166 -10.16 11.42 -0.72
CA ALA A 166 -10.06 10.27 -1.60
C ALA A 166 -10.35 8.97 -0.84
N ARG A 167 -11.37 8.25 -1.33
CA ARG A 167 -11.71 6.91 -0.85
C ARG A 167 -10.62 5.90 -1.24
N PRO A 168 -10.46 4.80 -0.49
CA PRO A 168 -9.59 3.69 -0.85
C PRO A 168 -9.77 3.23 -2.30
N VAL A 169 -8.70 2.68 -2.88
CA VAL A 169 -8.78 2.06 -4.21
C VAL A 169 -9.83 0.95 -4.22
N SER A 170 -10.50 0.77 -5.36
CA SER A 170 -11.55 -0.25 -5.44
C SER A 170 -10.98 -1.66 -5.23
N LYS A 171 -11.77 -2.60 -4.71
CA LYS A 171 -11.35 -4.00 -4.46
C LYS A 171 -10.74 -4.70 -5.69
N MET A 172 -11.19 -4.33 -6.89
CA MET A 172 -10.73 -4.91 -8.16
C MET A 172 -9.53 -4.17 -8.75
N TRP A 173 -9.14 -3.02 -8.20
CA TRP A 173 -8.07 -2.20 -8.74
C TRP A 173 -6.74 -2.97 -8.79
N TYR A 174 -6.34 -3.60 -7.69
CA TYR A 174 -5.07 -4.34 -7.64
C TYR A 174 -5.00 -5.48 -8.67
N SER A 175 -6.12 -6.17 -8.93
CA SER A 175 -6.15 -7.22 -9.96
C SER A 175 -5.89 -6.62 -11.34
N ARG A 176 -6.62 -5.55 -11.68
CA ARG A 176 -6.49 -4.89 -12.98
C ARG A 176 -5.14 -4.22 -13.17
N PHE A 177 -4.61 -3.62 -12.10
CA PHE A 177 -3.26 -3.07 -12.08
C PHE A 177 -2.24 -4.16 -12.42
N ARG A 178 -2.34 -5.35 -11.82
CA ARG A 178 -1.45 -6.46 -12.18
C ARG A 178 -1.64 -6.97 -13.61
N ASP A 179 -2.87 -6.97 -14.12
CA ASP A 179 -3.15 -7.37 -15.50
C ASP A 179 -2.57 -6.35 -16.51
N ASP A 180 -2.58 -5.07 -16.14
CA ASP A 180 -2.03 -3.96 -16.93
C ASP A 180 -0.50 -3.86 -16.86
N HIS A 181 0.12 -4.43 -15.82
CA HIS A 181 1.56 -4.37 -15.52
C HIS A 181 2.18 -5.78 -15.45
N PRO A 182 2.28 -6.49 -16.59
CA PRO A 182 2.88 -7.83 -16.65
C PRO A 182 4.36 -7.86 -16.25
N GLU A 183 5.07 -6.74 -16.31
CA GLU A 183 6.44 -6.58 -15.81
C GLU A 183 6.55 -6.82 -14.29
N LEU A 184 5.45 -6.69 -13.54
CA LEU A 184 5.36 -6.98 -12.11
C LEU A 184 4.92 -8.44 -11.85
N ALA A 185 4.73 -9.25 -12.89
CA ALA A 185 4.39 -10.65 -12.73
C ALA A 185 5.56 -11.38 -12.07
N LYS A 186 5.38 -11.65 -10.76
CA LYS A 186 6.30 -12.39 -9.89
C LYS A 186 7.02 -13.50 -10.66
N SER A 187 8.28 -13.29 -11.02
CA SER A 187 9.18 -14.42 -11.18
C SER A 187 9.21 -15.07 -9.80
N ILE A 188 8.89 -16.36 -9.71
CA ILE A 188 8.92 -17.07 -8.43
C ILE A 188 10.36 -16.94 -7.94
N LEU A 189 10.59 -16.06 -6.95
CA LEU A 189 11.84 -15.97 -6.23
C LEU A 189 12.07 -17.35 -5.64
N LYS A 190 12.89 -18.16 -6.33
CA LYS A 190 13.40 -19.40 -5.78
C LYS A 190 14.12 -19.00 -4.51
N SER A 191 13.80 -19.64 -3.38
CA SER A 191 14.52 -19.38 -2.14
C SER A 191 16.00 -19.58 -2.41
N ARG A 192 16.78 -18.50 -2.38
CA ARG A 192 18.22 -18.59 -2.46
C ARG A 192 18.67 -19.11 -1.10
N GLU A 193 19.16 -20.34 -1.05
CA GLU A 193 19.76 -20.90 0.15
C GLU A 193 20.89 -19.97 0.57
N ALA A 194 20.80 -19.38 1.78
CA ALA A 194 21.78 -18.41 2.27
C ALA A 194 23.21 -18.96 2.23
N SER A 195 23.37 -20.26 2.51
CA SER A 195 24.64 -21.00 2.40
C SER A 195 25.24 -20.99 0.99
N ARG A 196 24.41 -20.83 -0.05
CA ARG A 196 24.84 -20.75 -1.45
C ARG A 196 25.28 -19.34 -1.84
N ALA A 197 24.66 -18.32 -1.24
CA ALA A 197 25.03 -16.92 -1.49
C ALA A 197 26.41 -16.57 -0.91
N GLU A 198 26.75 -17.08 0.27
CA GLU A 198 28.07 -16.89 0.90
C GLU A 198 29.19 -17.65 0.14
N TYR A 199 28.89 -18.81 -0.45
CA TYR A 199 29.85 -19.57 -1.27
C TYR A 199 30.14 -18.88 -2.61
N GLU A 200 29.14 -18.28 -3.26
CA GLU A 200 29.32 -17.59 -4.54
C GLU A 200 30.04 -16.24 -4.43
N GLU A 201 29.92 -15.50 -3.32
CA GLU A 201 30.59 -14.20 -3.18
C GLU A 201 32.12 -14.33 -2.94
N GLY A 202 32.59 -15.49 -2.46
CA GLY A 202 34.02 -15.79 -2.29
C GLY A 202 34.62 -16.78 -3.29
N GLY A 203 33.79 -17.56 -4.01
CA GLY A 203 34.25 -18.76 -4.73
C GLY A 203 33.84 -18.85 -6.21
N VAL A 204 33.29 -17.79 -6.81
CA VAL A 204 32.89 -17.82 -8.23
C VAL A 204 34.08 -18.04 -9.16
N ASP A 205 35.22 -17.38 -8.91
CA ASP A 205 36.40 -17.53 -9.77
C ASP A 205 37.08 -18.89 -9.55
N ASP A 206 37.15 -19.38 -8.31
CA ASP A 206 37.62 -20.74 -8.00
C ASP A 206 36.74 -21.82 -8.66
N THR A 207 35.43 -21.60 -8.69
CA THR A 207 34.47 -22.49 -9.36
C THR A 207 34.68 -22.51 -10.86
N LYS A 208 34.87 -21.33 -11.49
CA LYS A 208 35.19 -21.24 -12.92
C LYS A 208 36.51 -21.94 -13.25
N GLU A 209 37.54 -21.73 -12.43
CA GLU A 209 38.84 -22.37 -12.63
C GLU A 209 38.72 -23.90 -12.52
N TRP A 210 37.96 -24.41 -11.56
CA TRP A 210 37.68 -25.83 -11.42
C TRP A 210 36.99 -26.42 -12.65
N PHE A 211 35.93 -25.77 -13.15
CA PHE A 211 35.23 -26.22 -14.36
C PHE A 211 36.12 -26.15 -15.61
N GLN A 212 36.97 -25.14 -15.73
CA GLN A 212 37.93 -25.04 -16.82
C GLN A 212 38.91 -26.23 -16.80
N ARG A 213 39.51 -26.51 -15.65
CA ARG A 213 40.42 -27.66 -15.48
C ARG A 213 39.71 -28.99 -15.77
N LEU A 214 38.47 -29.15 -15.34
CA LEU A 214 37.66 -30.32 -15.65
C LEU A 214 37.44 -30.47 -17.17
N SER A 215 37.07 -29.38 -17.85
CA SER A 215 36.88 -29.36 -19.31
C SER A 215 38.17 -29.70 -20.06
N ASP A 216 39.31 -29.20 -19.60
CA ASP A 216 40.62 -29.50 -20.20
C ASP A 216 40.97 -30.98 -20.08
N VAL A 217 40.70 -31.59 -18.91
CA VAL A 217 40.90 -33.03 -18.68
C VAL A 217 39.94 -33.87 -19.54
N MET A 218 38.66 -33.52 -19.58
CA MET A 218 37.69 -34.23 -20.42
C MET A 218 38.10 -34.19 -21.89
N THR A 219 38.57 -33.03 -22.38
CA THR A 219 39.06 -32.89 -23.75
C THR A 219 40.32 -33.70 -24.00
N LYS A 220 41.29 -33.64 -23.07
CA LYS A 220 42.57 -34.36 -23.17
C LYS A 220 42.41 -35.87 -23.27
N TYR A 221 41.45 -36.43 -22.54
CA TYR A 221 41.20 -37.87 -22.50
C TYR A 221 40.00 -38.29 -23.36
N ASN A 222 39.41 -37.36 -24.13
CA ASN A 222 38.22 -37.60 -24.97
C ASN A 222 37.06 -38.26 -24.21
N ILE A 223 36.85 -37.83 -22.97
CA ILE A 223 35.82 -38.38 -22.07
C ILE A 223 34.48 -37.78 -22.47
N GLY A 224 33.57 -38.64 -22.93
CA GLY A 224 32.22 -38.26 -23.34
C GLY A 224 31.20 -38.25 -22.20
N ALA A 225 30.00 -37.74 -22.48
CA ALA A 225 28.87 -37.82 -21.55
C ALA A 225 28.50 -39.27 -21.20
N SER A 226 28.71 -40.22 -22.11
CA SER A 226 28.49 -41.67 -21.88
C SER A 226 29.42 -42.28 -20.84
N GLU A 227 30.53 -41.62 -20.52
CA GLU A 227 31.55 -42.06 -19.57
C GLU A 227 31.50 -41.26 -18.26
N THR A 228 30.58 -40.30 -18.16
CA THR A 228 30.41 -39.42 -17.00
C THR A 228 29.19 -39.84 -16.20
N TRP A 229 29.42 -40.36 -14.98
CA TRP A 229 28.36 -40.81 -14.08
C TRP A 229 28.28 -39.88 -12.87
N ASN A 230 27.07 -39.42 -12.52
CA ASN A 230 26.83 -38.63 -11.30
C ASN A 230 26.32 -39.53 -10.17
N ALA A 231 26.80 -39.31 -8.95
CA ALA A 231 26.31 -39.98 -7.74
C ALA A 231 26.17 -38.96 -6.61
N ASP A 232 25.02 -38.96 -5.95
CA ASP A 232 24.72 -38.13 -4.78
C ASP A 232 23.85 -38.90 -3.77
N GLU A 233 23.87 -38.46 -2.52
CA GLU A 233 23.04 -39.03 -1.46
C GLU A 233 21.70 -38.29 -1.39
N ALA A 234 20.60 -39.03 -1.56
CA ALA A 234 19.26 -38.52 -1.35
C ALA A 234 18.74 -38.91 0.04
N GLY A 235 18.38 -37.93 0.86
CA GLY A 235 17.77 -38.17 2.17
C GLY A 235 16.42 -38.87 2.04
N VAL A 236 16.30 -40.09 2.55
CA VAL A 236 15.03 -40.81 2.65
C VAL A 236 14.45 -40.59 4.05
N ARG A 237 13.16 -40.22 4.12
CA ARG A 237 12.41 -40.25 5.38
C ARG A 237 11.82 -41.63 5.58
N VAL A 238 12.15 -42.27 6.71
CA VAL A 238 11.60 -43.56 7.16
C VAL A 238 10.52 -43.29 8.20
#